data_AF-A0A8E2ANR7-F1
#
_entry.id   AF-A0A8E2ANR7-F1
#
_cell.length_a   1.000
_cell.length_b   1.000
_cell.length_c   1.000
_cell.angle_alpha   90.00
_cell.angle_beta   90.00
_cell.angle_gamma   90.00
#
_symmetry.space_group_name_H-M   'P 1'
#
loop_
_entity.id
_entity.type
_entity.pdbx_description
1 polymer ?
#
loop_
_entity_poly.entity_id
_entity_poly.type
_entity_poly.pdbx_seq_one_letter_code
_entity_poly.pdbx_strand_id
1 'polypeptide(L)'
;MKFSLPESFACFSLHVLLVGIHVALLQVYMHHYEHKITASGNTATTALSLTVRIGSQMIATVLTLFLVLVTQQLSLKRNFHARQTLTALHDKANAWLGLGSSFLTLYQQRKTRTAPWYIFAITVYSLGIFILHITTPALFDVIPFTQTALVTPINETIGGPEVAVIRVTLSATALRLSGNGTSHPDCPASGPITGPCIEQIVASMLNLNGFALYIGLAVSGILFLFAWLTTRGVGVESRMHCTLDTPGILQLTWLLGNNMLISTRMVSRVRNPSVDELRKGGQFHVQMSDPEKVGKL
;
A
#
# COMPACT_ATOMS: atom_id res chain seq x y z
N MET A 1 -11.43 -29.68 -8.26
CA MET A 1 -10.97 -28.28 -8.35
C MET A 1 -9.77 -28.10 -7.43
N LYS A 2 -8.57 -28.51 -7.88
CA LYS A 2 -7.37 -27.88 -7.33
C LYS A 2 -7.31 -26.53 -8.06
N PHE A 3 -7.99 -25.51 -7.52
CA PHE A 3 -7.34 -24.19 -7.57
C PHE A 3 -5.92 -24.48 -7.12
N SER A 4 -4.91 -23.98 -7.84
CA SER A 4 -3.56 -24.00 -7.33
C SER A 4 -3.63 -23.31 -5.96
N LEU A 5 -3.83 -24.11 -4.91
CA LEU A 5 -3.87 -23.77 -3.50
C LEU A 5 -2.87 -22.65 -3.18
N PRO A 6 -1.64 -22.64 -3.78
CA PRO A 6 -0.72 -21.51 -3.64
C PRO A 6 -1.27 -20.12 -3.95
N GLU A 7 -2.13 -19.90 -4.95
CA GLU A 7 -2.50 -18.53 -5.38
C GLU A 7 -3.46 -17.84 -4.41
N SER A 8 -4.55 -18.52 -4.05
CA SER A 8 -5.49 -18.00 -3.04
C SER A 8 -4.82 -17.86 -1.68
N PHE A 9 -3.90 -18.78 -1.36
CA PHE A 9 -3.10 -18.71 -0.15
C PHE A 9 -2.12 -17.53 -0.17
N ALA A 10 -1.50 -17.21 -1.31
CA ALA A 10 -0.63 -16.06 -1.46
C ALA A 10 -1.37 -14.74 -1.22
N CYS A 11 -2.55 -14.56 -1.84
CA CYS A 11 -3.39 -13.37 -1.60
C CYS A 11 -3.74 -13.22 -0.12
N PHE A 12 -4.22 -14.30 0.51
CA PHE A 12 -4.57 -14.29 1.93
C PHE A 12 -3.34 -14.00 2.81
N SER A 13 -2.21 -14.64 2.53
CA SER A 13 -0.96 -14.46 3.27
C SER A 13 -0.46 -13.02 3.18
N LEU A 14 -0.57 -12.36 2.02
CA LEU A 14 -0.18 -10.96 1.86
C LEU A 14 -1.04 -10.01 2.68
N HIS A 15 -2.36 -10.23 2.72
CA HIS A 15 -3.22 -9.41 3.57
C HIS A 15 -2.99 -9.66 5.06
N VAL A 16 -2.77 -10.91 5.48
CA VAL A 16 -2.40 -11.23 6.87
C VAL A 16 -1.06 -10.59 7.23
N LEU A 17 -0.07 -10.62 6.32
CA LEU A 17 1.21 -9.94 6.48
C LEU A 17 1.01 -8.43 6.63
N LEU A 18 0.19 -7.83 5.77
CA LEU A 18 -0.11 -6.39 5.81
C LEU A 18 -0.74 -5.99 7.15
N VAL A 19 -1.76 -6.72 7.61
CA VAL A 19 -2.40 -6.49 8.91
C VAL A 19 -1.40 -6.71 10.05
N GLY A 20 -0.60 -7.77 9.97
CA GLY A 20 0.44 -8.09 10.95
C GLY A 20 1.48 -6.98 11.09
N ILE A 21 1.93 -6.38 9.99
CA ILE A 21 2.84 -5.23 10.00
C ILE A 21 2.19 -4.05 10.73
N HIS A 22 0.92 -3.74 10.49
CA HIS A 22 0.22 -2.64 11.18
C HIS A 22 0.03 -2.92 12.67
N VAL A 23 -0.29 -4.16 13.05
CA VAL A 23 -0.40 -4.57 14.46
C VAL A 23 0.96 -4.48 15.15
N ALA A 24 2.05 -4.91 14.49
CA ALA A 24 3.39 -4.80 15.04
C ALA A 24 3.81 -3.33 15.23
N LEU A 25 3.53 -2.46 14.26
CA LEU A 25 3.76 -1.02 14.39
C LEU A 25 2.92 -0.39 15.51
N LEU A 26 1.66 -0.82 15.68
CA LEU A 26 0.82 -0.40 16.79
C LEU A 26 1.37 -0.86 18.13
N GLN A 27 1.91 -2.09 18.22
CA GLN A 27 2.58 -2.57 19.42
C GLN A 27 3.81 -1.72 19.75
N VAL A 28 4.59 -1.34 18.73
CA VAL A 28 5.76 -0.45 18.89
C VAL A 28 5.32 0.90 19.46
N TYR A 29 4.26 1.47 18.91
CA TYR A 29 3.66 2.73 19.36
C TYR A 29 3.15 2.67 20.80
N MET A 30 2.41 1.62 21.18
CA MET A 30 1.83 1.49 22.52
C MET A 30 2.88 1.29 23.62
N HIS A 31 4.04 0.74 23.29
CA HIS A 31 5.13 0.52 24.24
C HIS A 31 6.13 1.68 24.33
N HIS A 32 5.91 2.77 23.58
CA HIS A 32 6.81 3.91 23.54
C HIS A 32 8.26 3.55 23.18
N TYR A 33 8.46 2.52 22.35
CA TYR A 33 9.81 2.13 21.91
C TYR A 33 10.47 3.22 21.07
N GLU A 34 9.68 4.13 20.49
CA GLU A 34 10.16 5.27 19.71
C GLU A 34 11.09 6.19 20.50
N HIS A 35 10.93 6.28 21.83
CA HIS A 35 11.75 7.16 22.66
C HIS A 35 13.14 6.62 22.97
N LYS A 36 13.42 5.33 22.73
CA LYS A 36 14.72 4.72 23.06
C LYS A 36 15.79 4.91 21.98
N ILE A 37 15.39 5.26 20.75
CA ILE A 37 16.30 5.38 19.61
C ILE A 37 16.59 6.87 19.39
N THR A 38 17.63 7.38 20.04
CA THR A 38 18.11 8.75 19.82
C THR A 38 19.38 8.73 19.00
N ALA A 39 19.37 9.34 17.82
CA ALA A 39 20.57 9.62 17.04
C ALA A 39 21.00 11.08 17.28
N SER A 40 22.27 11.30 17.61
CA SER A 40 22.86 12.63 17.79
C SER A 40 23.73 13.00 16.60
N GLY A 41 23.53 14.18 16.02
CA GLY A 41 24.37 14.73 14.95
C GLY A 41 23.56 15.22 13.74
N ASN A 42 23.73 16.49 13.36
CA ASN A 42 22.97 17.18 12.31
C ASN A 42 22.93 16.47 10.93
N THR A 43 24.02 15.84 10.50
CA THR A 43 24.08 15.08 9.24
C THR A 43 23.40 13.73 9.38
N ALA A 44 23.59 13.06 10.53
CA ALA A 44 23.01 11.75 10.81
C ALA A 44 21.48 11.81 10.95
N THR A 45 20.95 12.87 11.56
CA THR A 45 19.50 13.06 11.75
C THR A 45 18.76 13.21 10.42
N THR A 46 19.30 14.06 9.53
CA THR A 46 18.71 14.31 8.21
C THR A 46 18.80 13.07 7.31
N ALA A 47 19.93 12.36 7.37
CA ALA A 47 20.09 11.10 6.64
C ALA A 47 19.11 10.04 7.15
N LEU A 48 18.98 9.86 8.46
CA LEU A 48 18.11 8.85 9.05
C LEU A 48 16.63 9.11 8.73
N SER A 49 16.15 10.35 8.83
CA SER A 49 14.76 10.68 8.48
C SER A 49 14.44 10.40 7.01
N LEU A 50 15.36 10.79 6.12
CA LEU A 50 15.24 10.54 4.70
C LEU A 50 15.26 9.03 4.39
N THR A 51 16.20 8.29 4.98
CA THR A 51 16.34 6.84 4.80
C THR A 51 15.12 6.09 5.29
N VAL A 52 14.60 6.41 6.48
CA VAL A 52 13.40 5.76 7.02
C VAL A 52 12.20 6.04 6.13
N ARG A 53 11.99 7.30 5.72
CA ARG A 53 10.82 7.70 4.92
C ARG A 53 10.84 7.12 3.50
N ILE A 54 11.98 7.19 2.81
CA ILE A 54 12.13 6.63 1.47
C ILE A 54 12.11 5.10 1.55
N GLY A 55 12.82 4.51 2.51
CA GLY A 55 12.89 3.06 2.69
C GLY A 55 11.52 2.45 2.97
N SER A 56 10.75 3.02 3.89
CA SER A 56 9.39 2.57 4.19
C SER A 56 8.46 2.71 2.99
N GLN A 57 8.56 3.82 2.25
CA GLN A 57 7.72 4.05 1.07
C GLN A 57 8.00 3.04 -0.04
N MET A 58 9.27 2.71 -0.27
CA MET A 58 9.66 1.73 -1.28
C MET A 58 9.12 0.34 -0.92
N ILE A 59 9.29 -0.09 0.33
CA ILE A 59 8.78 -1.38 0.81
C ILE A 59 7.25 -1.44 0.67
N ALA A 60 6.56 -0.39 1.10
CA ALA A 60 5.10 -0.31 1.01
C ALA A 60 4.61 -0.32 -0.45
N THR A 61 5.30 0.36 -1.35
CA THR A 61 4.97 0.38 -2.78
C THR A 61 5.11 -1.01 -3.39
N VAL A 62 6.21 -1.72 -3.11
CA VAL A 62 6.43 -3.08 -3.60
C VAL A 62 5.40 -4.07 -3.04
N LEU A 63 5.12 -4.01 -1.73
CA LEU A 63 4.11 -4.85 -1.09
C LEU A 63 2.72 -4.60 -1.69
N THR A 64 2.35 -3.33 -1.88
CA THR A 64 1.07 -2.93 -2.45
C THR A 64 0.94 -3.37 -3.91
N LEU A 65 2.00 -3.21 -4.71
CA LEU A 65 2.04 -3.67 -6.09
C LEU A 65 1.77 -5.17 -6.17
N PHE A 66 2.48 -5.97 -5.36
CA PHE A 66 2.32 -7.43 -5.36
C PHE A 66 0.90 -7.83 -4.90
N LEU A 67 0.38 -7.16 -3.88
CA LEU A 67 -0.98 -7.35 -3.37
C LEU A 67 -2.04 -7.02 -4.45
N VAL A 68 -1.86 -5.96 -5.23
CA VAL A 68 -2.74 -5.61 -6.36
C VAL A 68 -2.64 -6.63 -7.48
N LEU A 69 -1.44 -6.99 -7.92
CA LEU A 69 -1.23 -7.92 -9.04
C LEU A 69 -1.83 -9.29 -8.75
N VAL A 70 -1.56 -9.85 -7.57
CA VAL A 70 -2.10 -11.16 -7.18
C VAL A 70 -3.62 -11.10 -7.09
N THR A 71 -4.18 -10.03 -6.52
CA THR A 71 -5.65 -9.88 -6.40
C THR A 71 -6.32 -9.69 -7.75
N GLN A 72 -5.74 -8.90 -8.66
CA GLN A 72 -6.19 -8.74 -10.04
C GLN A 72 -6.18 -10.08 -10.79
N GLN A 73 -5.10 -10.84 -10.68
CA GLN A 73 -4.99 -12.16 -11.33
C GLN A 73 -6.05 -13.12 -10.80
N LEU A 74 -6.23 -13.21 -9.49
CA LEU A 74 -7.23 -14.07 -8.85
C LEU A 74 -8.66 -13.67 -9.26
N SER A 75 -8.92 -12.37 -9.26
CA SER A 75 -10.17 -11.76 -9.69
C SER A 75 -10.49 -12.11 -11.15
N LEU A 76 -9.55 -11.91 -12.07
CA LEU A 76 -9.75 -12.19 -13.49
C LEU A 76 -9.96 -13.68 -13.74
N LYS A 77 -9.10 -14.55 -13.19
CA LYS A 77 -9.23 -16.01 -13.30
C LYS A 77 -10.61 -16.49 -12.87
N ARG A 78 -11.12 -15.98 -11.74
CA ARG A 78 -12.46 -16.31 -11.26
C ARG A 78 -13.56 -15.85 -12.22
N ASN A 79 -13.46 -14.64 -12.76
CA ASN A 79 -14.47 -14.11 -13.67
C ASN A 79 -14.50 -14.86 -15.01
N PHE A 80 -13.37 -15.42 -15.47
CA PHE A 80 -13.35 -16.29 -16.65
C PHE A 80 -14.09 -17.61 -16.45
N HIS A 81 -14.14 -18.14 -15.22
CA HIS A 81 -14.90 -19.35 -14.92
C HIS A 81 -16.41 -19.07 -14.74
N ALA A 82 -16.81 -17.84 -14.45
CA ALA A 82 -18.21 -17.47 -14.32
C ALA A 82 -18.82 -17.14 -15.69
N ARG A 83 -20.03 -17.63 -15.97
CA ARG A 83 -20.78 -17.24 -17.18
C ARG A 83 -21.18 -15.77 -17.06
N GLN A 84 -20.45 -14.88 -17.73
CA GLN A 84 -20.72 -13.44 -17.71
C GLN A 84 -20.72 -12.88 -19.13
N THR A 85 -21.47 -11.79 -19.33
CA THR A 85 -21.45 -11.08 -20.61
C THR A 85 -20.08 -10.48 -20.84
N LEU A 86 -19.66 -10.43 -22.11
CA LEU A 86 -18.34 -9.89 -22.50
C LEU A 86 -18.16 -8.44 -22.01
N THR A 87 -19.24 -7.66 -22.04
CA THR A 87 -19.30 -6.31 -21.48
C THR A 87 -19.00 -6.30 -19.99
N ALA A 88 -19.59 -7.20 -19.20
CA ALA A 88 -19.34 -7.24 -17.76
C ALA A 88 -17.89 -7.59 -17.44
N LEU A 89 -17.28 -8.49 -18.23
CA LEU A 89 -15.86 -8.81 -18.10
C LEU A 89 -14.96 -7.62 -18.44
N HIS A 90 -15.28 -6.90 -19.53
CA HIS A 90 -14.56 -5.70 -19.95
C HIS A 90 -14.65 -4.58 -18.90
N ASP A 91 -15.84 -4.31 -18.37
CA ASP A 91 -16.06 -3.32 -17.30
C ASP A 91 -15.25 -3.68 -16.04
N LYS A 92 -15.20 -4.96 -15.67
CA LYS A 92 -14.41 -5.44 -14.53
C LYS A 92 -12.92 -5.26 -14.76
N ALA A 93 -12.42 -5.62 -15.93
CA ALA A 93 -11.02 -5.42 -16.29
C ALA A 93 -10.64 -3.93 -16.25
N ASN A 94 -11.50 -3.06 -16.80
CA ASN A 94 -11.29 -1.61 -16.76
C ASN A 94 -11.30 -1.06 -15.33
N ALA A 95 -12.19 -1.56 -14.46
CA ALA A 95 -12.24 -1.14 -13.06
C ALA A 95 -10.94 -1.48 -12.30
N TRP A 96 -10.18 -2.49 -12.71
CA TRP A 96 -8.89 -2.83 -12.12
C TRP A 96 -7.72 -1.98 -12.59
N LEU A 97 -7.85 -1.22 -13.69
CA LEU A 97 -6.78 -0.36 -14.22
C LEU A 97 -6.42 0.81 -13.29
N GLY A 98 -7.30 1.18 -12.37
CA GLY A 98 -6.99 2.18 -11.36
C GLY A 98 -8.21 2.70 -10.62
N LEU A 99 -7.96 3.62 -9.68
CA LEU A 99 -9.01 4.22 -8.86
C LEU A 99 -10.01 5.01 -9.73
N GLY A 100 -9.52 5.87 -10.62
CA GLY A 100 -10.37 6.70 -11.49
C GLY A 100 -11.27 5.89 -12.43
N SER A 101 -10.74 4.82 -13.03
CA SER A 101 -11.55 3.93 -13.87
C SER A 101 -12.60 3.18 -13.05
N SER A 102 -12.26 2.70 -11.86
CA SER A 102 -13.21 2.04 -10.95
C SER A 102 -14.39 2.95 -10.58
N PHE A 103 -14.13 4.23 -10.27
CA PHE A 103 -15.19 5.20 -9.96
C PHE A 103 -16.06 5.51 -11.15
N LEU A 104 -15.47 5.71 -12.34
CA LEU A 104 -16.21 5.95 -13.56
C LEU A 104 -17.12 4.76 -13.89
N THR A 105 -16.63 3.52 -13.76
CA THR A 105 -17.43 2.30 -13.95
C THR A 105 -18.55 2.19 -12.92
N LEU A 106 -18.28 2.51 -11.64
CA LEU A 106 -19.31 2.54 -10.59
C LEU A 106 -20.41 3.58 -10.88
N TYR A 107 -20.02 4.75 -11.39
CA TYR A 107 -20.96 5.78 -11.81
C TYR A 107 -21.83 5.32 -12.98
N GLN A 108 -21.23 4.69 -13.99
CA GLN A 108 -21.97 4.14 -15.14
C GLN A 108 -22.90 2.98 -14.75
N GLN A 109 -22.52 2.16 -13.76
CA GLN A 109 -23.35 1.10 -13.18
C GLN A 109 -24.61 1.66 -12.51
N ARG A 110 -24.60 2.90 -12.03
CA ARG A 110 -25.80 3.56 -11.48
C ARG A 110 -26.90 3.69 -12.54
N LYS A 111 -26.54 3.79 -13.82
CA LYS A 111 -27.46 3.81 -14.96
C LYS A 111 -27.80 2.41 -15.49
N THR A 112 -26.85 1.46 -15.43
CA THR A 112 -27.02 0.09 -15.94
C THR A 112 -26.79 -0.95 -14.85
N ARG A 113 -27.89 -1.47 -14.28
CA ARG A 113 -27.90 -2.29 -13.05
C ARG A 113 -27.51 -3.76 -13.32
N THR A 114 -26.25 -4.02 -13.68
CA THR A 114 -25.79 -5.37 -14.06
C THR A 114 -25.04 -6.11 -12.94
N ALA A 115 -24.11 -5.46 -12.23
CA ALA A 115 -23.32 -6.10 -11.16
C ALA A 115 -22.75 -5.09 -10.14
N PRO A 116 -23.59 -4.31 -9.44
CA PRO A 116 -23.14 -3.17 -8.64
C PRO A 116 -22.24 -3.58 -7.47
N TRP A 117 -22.48 -4.74 -6.87
CA TRP A 117 -21.74 -5.19 -5.69
C TRP A 117 -20.25 -5.43 -5.96
N TYR A 118 -19.93 -6.07 -7.08
CA TYR A 118 -18.54 -6.44 -7.37
C TYR A 118 -17.70 -5.22 -7.72
N ILE A 119 -18.25 -4.30 -8.51
CA ILE A 119 -17.55 -3.07 -8.87
C ILE A 119 -17.41 -2.16 -7.64
N PHE A 120 -18.42 -2.10 -6.78
CA PHE A 120 -18.31 -1.43 -5.49
C PHE A 120 -17.15 -2.00 -4.64
N ALA A 121 -17.04 -3.34 -4.56
CA ALA A 121 -15.94 -3.99 -3.84
C ALA A 121 -14.57 -3.65 -4.44
N ILE A 122 -14.42 -3.64 -5.77
CA ILE A 122 -13.17 -3.22 -6.44
C ILE A 122 -12.85 -1.76 -6.12
N THR A 123 -13.84 -0.86 -6.18
CA THR A 123 -13.64 0.56 -5.89
C THR A 123 -13.19 0.79 -4.45
N VAL A 124 -13.85 0.14 -3.47
CA VAL A 124 -13.46 0.23 -2.05
C VAL A 124 -12.05 -0.34 -1.85
N TYR A 125 -11.72 -1.44 -2.53
CA TYR A 125 -10.41 -2.06 -2.47
C TYR A 125 -9.30 -1.13 -3.01
N SER A 126 -9.49 -0.58 -4.21
CA SER A 126 -8.57 0.39 -4.83
C SER A 126 -8.43 1.66 -4.00
N LEU A 127 -9.53 2.13 -3.39
CA LEU A 127 -9.51 3.29 -2.50
C LEU A 127 -8.71 2.99 -1.23
N GLY A 128 -8.88 1.81 -0.63
CA GLY A 128 -8.11 1.39 0.53
C GLY A 128 -6.60 1.35 0.24
N ILE A 129 -6.21 0.78 -0.89
CA ILE A 129 -4.81 0.79 -1.34
C ILE A 129 -4.28 2.22 -1.50
N PHE A 130 -5.05 3.12 -2.11
CA PHE A 130 -4.67 4.52 -2.26
C PHE A 130 -4.47 5.21 -0.91
N ILE A 131 -5.38 5.01 0.04
CA ILE A 131 -5.26 5.55 1.41
C ILE A 131 -4.02 4.97 2.10
N LEU A 132 -3.77 3.67 1.99
CA LEU A 132 -2.59 3.02 2.55
C LEU A 132 -1.29 3.65 1.99
N HIS A 133 -1.23 3.88 0.68
CA HIS A 133 -0.08 4.48 0.01
C HIS A 133 0.17 5.94 0.45
N ILE A 134 -0.89 6.73 0.68
CA ILE A 134 -0.77 8.11 1.15
C ILE A 134 -0.43 8.20 2.64
N THR A 135 -0.96 7.27 3.45
CA THR A 135 -0.74 7.26 4.90
C THR A 135 0.64 6.72 5.28
N THR A 136 1.25 5.86 4.46
CA THR A 136 2.56 5.26 4.78
C THR A 136 3.69 6.28 5.00
N PRO A 137 3.90 7.31 4.14
CA PRO A 137 4.90 8.34 4.42
C PRO A 137 4.62 9.18 5.67
N ALA A 138 3.37 9.18 6.16
CA ALA A 138 2.95 9.93 7.34
C ALA A 138 3.07 9.10 8.62
N LEU A 139 3.32 7.79 8.54
CA LEU A 139 3.53 6.92 9.70
C LEU A 139 4.81 7.27 10.46
N PHE A 140 5.85 7.63 9.70
CA PHE A 140 7.17 7.94 10.24
C PHE A 140 7.41 9.44 10.12
N ASP A 141 7.32 10.13 11.25
CA ASP A 141 7.78 11.50 11.38
C ASP A 141 9.10 11.50 12.16
N VAL A 142 10.02 12.37 11.80
CA VAL A 142 11.27 12.53 12.54
C VAL A 142 11.34 13.98 12.96
N ILE A 143 11.11 14.21 14.26
CA ILE A 143 11.12 15.54 14.83
C ILE A 143 12.54 15.80 15.34
N PRO A 144 13.27 16.79 14.78
CA PRO A 144 14.53 17.24 15.35
C PRO A 144 14.24 18.01 16.65
N PHE A 145 15.01 17.74 17.70
CA PHE A 145 15.00 18.52 18.93
C PHE A 145 16.42 18.98 19.24
N THR A 146 16.52 20.20 19.78
CA THR A 146 17.80 20.81 20.15
C THR A 146 18.10 20.47 21.60
N GLN A 147 19.13 19.68 21.83
CA GLN A 147 19.63 19.39 23.16
C GLN A 147 20.88 20.22 23.43
N THR A 148 20.88 20.99 24.53
CA THR A 148 22.07 21.68 25.01
C THR A 148 22.88 20.71 25.88
N ALA A 149 24.09 20.41 25.44
CA ALA A 149 25.06 19.67 26.24
C ALA A 149 26.06 20.67 26.83
N LEU A 150 26.24 20.64 28.15
CA LEU A 150 27.29 21.39 28.80
C LEU A 150 28.60 20.60 28.64
N VAL A 151 29.54 21.16 27.89
CA VAL A 151 30.88 20.57 27.76
C VAL A 151 31.75 21.20 28.85
N THR A 152 31.94 20.47 29.95
CA THR A 152 32.88 20.88 31.00
C THR A 152 34.28 20.42 30.61
N PRO A 153 35.29 21.32 30.56
CA PRO A 153 36.66 20.89 30.39
C PRO A 153 37.05 20.02 31.58
N ILE A 154 37.30 18.74 31.34
CA ILE A 154 37.95 17.87 32.32
C ILE A 154 39.39 18.33 32.44
N ASN A 155 39.72 19.05 33.52
CA ASN A 155 41.10 19.26 33.96
C ASN A 155 41.66 17.92 34.47
N GLU A 156 41.81 16.94 33.58
CA GLU A 156 42.50 15.69 33.90
C GLU A 156 44.00 15.98 34.05
N THR A 157 44.35 16.23 35.30
CA THR A 157 45.74 16.32 35.73
C THR A 157 46.25 14.89 35.84
N ILE A 158 46.91 14.44 34.77
CA ILE A 158 47.83 13.29 34.74
C ILE A 158 47.16 11.91 34.89
N GLY A 159 46.88 11.26 33.76
CA GLY A 159 46.81 9.78 33.73
C GLY A 159 45.78 9.10 32.81
N GLY A 160 45.70 9.45 31.52
CA GLY A 160 45.01 8.63 30.50
C GLY A 160 43.61 9.14 30.09
N PRO A 161 43.24 9.10 28.80
CA PRO A 161 42.05 9.80 28.30
C PRO A 161 40.78 8.98 28.48
N GLU A 162 39.98 9.28 29.50
CA GLU A 162 38.59 8.81 29.60
C GLU A 162 37.65 10.03 29.59
N VAL A 163 37.14 10.38 28.41
CA VAL A 163 36.23 11.53 28.24
C VAL A 163 34.87 11.21 28.88
N ALA A 164 34.65 11.69 30.11
CA ALA A 164 33.36 11.59 30.79
C ALA A 164 32.36 12.61 30.23
N VAL A 165 31.43 12.16 29.38
CA VAL A 165 30.32 12.97 28.86
C VAL A 165 29.18 12.99 29.90
N ILE A 166 29.02 14.12 30.61
CA ILE A 166 27.91 14.30 31.56
C ILE A 166 26.64 14.70 30.79
N ARG A 167 25.65 13.79 30.71
CA ARG A 167 24.32 14.10 30.16
C ARG A 167 23.48 14.83 31.21
N VAL A 168 23.26 16.12 31.02
CA VAL A 168 22.29 16.89 31.83
C VAL A 168 20.92 16.81 31.14
N THR A 169 19.93 16.19 31.79
CA THR A 169 18.53 16.17 31.32
C THR A 169 17.79 17.35 31.94
N LEU A 170 17.57 18.43 31.17
CA LEU A 170 16.82 19.59 31.64
C LEU A 170 15.31 19.31 31.49
N SER A 171 14.60 19.11 32.61
CA SER A 171 13.14 19.04 32.64
C SER A 171 12.56 20.45 32.49
N ALA A 172 11.61 20.62 31.55
CA ALA A 172 11.09 21.91 31.09
C ALA A 172 10.31 22.74 32.14
N THR A 173 10.24 22.32 33.40
CA THR A 173 9.27 22.89 34.35
C THR A 173 9.76 24.04 35.23
N ALA A 174 11.07 24.30 35.39
CA ALA A 174 11.49 25.48 36.16
C ALA A 174 12.98 25.82 35.98
N LEU A 175 13.31 26.63 34.97
CA LEU A 175 14.55 27.42 35.02
C LEU A 175 14.36 28.72 34.25
N ARG A 176 13.85 29.75 34.93
CA ARG A 176 13.97 31.13 34.47
C ARG A 176 15.41 31.59 34.68
N LEU A 177 16.27 31.33 33.70
CA LEU A 177 17.55 32.05 33.60
C LEU A 177 17.22 33.49 33.22
N SER A 178 17.31 34.39 34.20
CA SER A 178 17.28 35.83 34.01
C SER A 178 18.57 36.25 33.29
N GLY A 179 18.59 36.14 31.95
CA GLY A 179 19.71 36.50 31.11
C GLY A 179 19.64 37.96 30.68
N ASN A 180 20.40 38.82 31.36
CA ASN A 180 20.83 40.10 30.81
C ASN A 180 21.87 39.79 29.70
N GLY A 181 21.56 40.20 28.47
CA GLY A 181 22.26 39.78 27.26
C GLY A 181 23.74 40.14 27.26
N THR A 182 24.59 39.12 27.36
CA THR A 182 25.95 39.15 26.81
C THR A 182 26.09 37.89 25.97
N SER A 183 26.35 38.08 24.68
CA SER A 183 26.55 37.01 23.69
C SER A 183 27.63 36.05 24.18
N HIS A 184 27.20 34.85 24.57
CA HIS A 184 28.09 33.77 24.97
C HIS A 184 28.91 33.34 23.74
N PRO A 185 30.24 33.21 23.85
CA PRO A 185 31.09 32.92 22.69
C PRO A 185 30.81 31.51 22.17
N ASP A 186 30.53 31.39 20.88
CA ASP A 186 30.49 30.11 20.17
C ASP A 186 31.80 29.34 20.43
N CYS A 187 31.72 28.04 20.73
CA CYS A 187 32.92 27.24 20.97
C CYS A 187 33.82 27.32 19.71
N PRO A 188 35.10 27.69 19.83
CA PRO A 188 35.99 27.74 18.67
C PRO A 188 36.13 26.34 18.07
N ALA A 189 35.89 26.20 16.76
CA ALA A 189 35.99 24.93 16.03
C ALA A 189 37.39 24.29 16.09
N SER A 190 38.41 25.06 16.49
CA SER A 190 39.77 24.59 16.70
C SER A 190 40.46 25.47 17.76
N GLY A 191 40.63 24.96 18.98
CA GLY A 191 41.40 25.63 20.04
C GLY A 191 41.24 24.99 21.42
N PRO A 192 42.19 25.23 22.35
CA PRO A 192 42.04 24.79 23.73
C PRO A 192 40.84 25.49 24.38
N ILE A 193 39.88 24.69 24.83
CA ILE A 193 38.65 25.15 25.49
C ILE A 193 39.03 25.57 26.92
N THR A 194 39.16 26.88 27.16
CA THR A 194 39.56 27.44 28.47
C THR A 194 38.40 27.67 29.43
N GLY A 195 37.16 27.39 29.02
CA GLY A 195 35.97 27.55 29.85
C GLY A 195 34.81 26.66 29.42
N PRO A 196 33.79 26.47 30.29
CA PRO A 196 32.60 25.70 29.93
C PRO A 196 31.94 26.32 28.71
N CYS A 197 31.68 25.51 27.70
CA CYS A 197 31.00 25.96 26.48
C CYS A 197 29.73 25.12 26.26
N ILE A 198 28.71 25.74 25.68
CA ILE A 198 27.41 25.12 25.43
C ILE A 198 27.40 24.67 23.98
N GLU A 199 27.39 23.35 23.77
CA GLU A 199 27.23 22.80 22.43
C GLU A 199 25.75 22.45 22.20
N GLN A 200 25.19 22.96 21.10
CA GLN A 200 23.84 22.65 20.68
C GLN A 200 23.87 21.43 19.77
N ILE A 201 23.55 20.26 20.33
CA ILE A 201 23.47 19.01 19.58
C ILE A 201 22.04 18.86 19.07
N VAL A 202 21.88 18.81 17.75
CA VAL A 202 20.62 18.39 17.14
C VAL A 202 20.52 16.88 17.28
N ALA A 203 19.55 16.44 18.06
CA ALA A 203 19.17 15.04 18.17
C ALA A 203 17.82 14.84 17.47
N SER A 204 17.58 13.61 17.00
CA SER A 204 16.29 13.26 16.41
C SER A 204 15.69 12.05 17.10
N MET A 205 14.38 12.14 17.26
CA MET A 205 13.53 11.07 17.74
C MET A 205 12.61 10.65 16.61
N LEU A 206 12.47 9.34 16.45
CA LEU A 206 11.41 8.78 15.62
C LEU A 206 10.08 9.09 16.33
N ASN A 207 9.12 9.65 15.61
CA ASN A 207 7.77 9.89 16.09
C ASN A 207 6.80 9.12 15.20
N LEU A 208 6.08 8.17 15.80
CA LEU A 208 5.06 7.41 15.08
C LEU A 208 3.75 8.17 15.13
N ASN A 209 3.19 8.49 13.96
CA ASN A 209 1.90 9.14 13.88
C ASN A 209 0.78 8.13 14.16
N GLY A 210 0.29 8.13 15.40
CA GLY A 210 -0.79 7.24 15.83
C GLY A 210 -2.04 7.32 14.96
N PHE A 211 -2.42 8.52 14.48
CA PHE A 211 -3.59 8.69 13.62
C PHE A 211 -3.44 7.96 12.27
N ALA A 212 -2.29 8.12 11.61
CA ALA A 212 -2.00 7.41 10.38
C ALA A 212 -1.98 5.89 10.59
N LEU A 213 -1.49 5.44 11.75
CA LEU A 213 -1.42 4.03 12.13
C LEU A 213 -2.80 3.40 12.32
N TYR A 214 -3.71 4.08 13.02
CA TYR A 214 -5.10 3.64 13.18
C TYR A 214 -5.84 3.57 11.84
N ILE A 215 -5.66 4.56 10.97
CA ILE A 215 -6.24 4.53 9.61
C ILE A 215 -5.69 3.36 8.82
N GLY A 216 -4.36 3.17 8.81
CA GLY A 216 -3.71 2.07 8.10
C GLY A 216 -4.20 0.70 8.58
N LEU A 217 -4.36 0.51 9.89
CA LEU A 217 -4.89 -0.72 10.47
C LEU A 217 -6.36 -0.95 10.08
N ALA A 218 -7.20 0.06 10.19
CA ALA A 218 -8.61 -0.01 9.81
C ALA A 218 -8.78 -0.36 8.33
N VAL A 219 -8.06 0.33 7.45
CA VAL A 219 -8.06 0.08 6.00
C VAL A 219 -7.55 -1.32 5.67
N SER A 220 -6.45 -1.76 6.30
CA SER A 220 -5.91 -3.11 6.11
C SER A 220 -6.92 -4.19 6.51
N GLY A 221 -7.65 -3.98 7.61
CA GLY A 221 -8.73 -4.87 8.04
C GLY A 221 -9.89 -4.92 7.05
N ILE A 222 -10.30 -3.78 6.49
CA ILE A 222 -11.32 -3.70 5.44
C ILE A 222 -10.86 -4.46 4.18
N LEU A 223 -9.61 -4.23 3.72
CA LEU A 223 -9.05 -4.94 2.56
C LEU A 223 -9.02 -6.45 2.78
N PHE A 224 -8.60 -6.91 3.96
CA PHE A 224 -8.62 -8.32 4.34
C PHE A 224 -10.04 -8.89 4.34
N LEU A 225 -11.02 -8.18 4.89
CA LEU A 225 -12.42 -8.59 4.87
C LEU A 225 -12.94 -8.74 3.44
N PHE A 226 -12.62 -7.82 2.53
CA PHE A 226 -13.03 -7.93 1.12
C PHE A 226 -12.34 -9.09 0.41
N ALA A 227 -11.04 -9.30 0.62
CA ALA A 227 -10.32 -10.46 0.09
C ALA A 227 -10.94 -11.78 0.61
N TRP A 228 -11.34 -11.81 1.87
CA TRP A 228 -12.03 -12.94 2.48
C TRP A 228 -13.43 -13.17 1.91
N LEU A 229 -14.25 -12.12 1.80
CA LEU A 229 -15.60 -12.22 1.26
C LEU A 229 -15.57 -12.64 -0.21
N THR A 230 -14.64 -12.09 -0.99
CA THR A 230 -14.46 -12.48 -2.38
C THR A 230 -14.01 -13.94 -2.47
N THR A 231 -13.02 -14.39 -1.68
CA THR A 231 -12.57 -15.79 -1.71
C THR A 231 -13.64 -16.79 -1.25
N ARG A 232 -14.45 -16.47 -0.22
CA ARG A 232 -15.52 -17.35 0.27
C ARG A 232 -16.84 -17.31 -0.51
N GLY A 233 -17.13 -16.21 -1.20
CA GLY A 233 -18.50 -15.84 -1.59
C GLY A 233 -19.16 -16.57 -2.76
N VAL A 234 -18.64 -17.65 -3.33
CA VAL A 234 -19.36 -18.40 -4.40
C VAL A 234 -19.21 -19.91 -4.16
N GLY A 235 -19.91 -20.39 -3.15
CA GLY A 235 -20.16 -21.83 -2.94
C GLY A 235 -21.38 -22.36 -3.70
N VAL A 236 -22.03 -21.54 -4.53
CA VAL A 236 -23.27 -21.89 -5.23
C VAL A 236 -23.20 -21.45 -6.69
N GLU A 237 -22.41 -22.13 -7.53
CA GLU A 237 -22.80 -22.37 -8.92
C GLU A 237 -21.92 -23.42 -9.63
N SER A 238 -22.62 -24.27 -10.38
CA SER A 238 -22.24 -25.51 -11.06
C SER A 238 -20.81 -25.68 -11.57
N ARG A 239 -20.30 -26.90 -11.30
CA ARG A 239 -19.15 -27.55 -11.94
C ARG A 239 -19.22 -27.44 -13.47
N MET A 240 -18.40 -26.58 -14.08
CA MET A 240 -17.92 -26.80 -15.43
C MET A 240 -16.43 -26.48 -15.48
N HIS A 241 -15.65 -27.53 -15.75
CA HIS A 241 -14.21 -27.47 -15.92
C HIS A 241 -13.90 -27.01 -17.34
N CYS A 242 -13.32 -25.82 -17.46
CA CYS A 242 -12.51 -25.47 -18.62
C CYS A 242 -11.35 -24.60 -18.13
N THR A 243 -10.16 -25.19 -18.12
CA THR A 243 -8.89 -24.49 -17.91
C THR A 243 -8.49 -23.84 -19.23
N LEU A 244 -8.67 -22.53 -19.32
CA LEU A 244 -8.14 -21.74 -20.41
C LEU A 244 -7.41 -20.55 -19.79
N ASP A 245 -6.08 -20.62 -19.83
CA ASP A 245 -5.21 -19.64 -19.20
C ASP A 245 -5.16 -18.34 -20.01
N THR A 246 -5.75 -17.30 -19.43
CA THR A 246 -5.26 -15.91 -19.37
C THR A 246 -5.13 -15.11 -20.70
N PRO A 247 -4.81 -13.81 -20.61
CA PRO A 247 -5.69 -12.66 -20.77
C PRO A 247 -5.67 -12.07 -22.19
N GLY A 248 -5.15 -12.83 -23.15
CA GLY A 248 -5.06 -12.40 -24.54
C GLY A 248 -6.38 -12.53 -25.28
N ILE A 249 -7.34 -13.32 -24.82
CA ILE A 249 -8.41 -13.83 -25.69
C ILE A 249 -9.26 -12.78 -26.38
N LEU A 250 -9.50 -11.59 -25.84
CA LEU A 250 -10.27 -10.58 -26.59
C LEU A 250 -9.41 -9.89 -27.67
N GLN A 251 -8.14 -9.64 -27.35
CA GLN A 251 -7.15 -9.08 -28.28
C GLN A 251 -6.67 -10.12 -29.29
N LEU A 252 -6.66 -11.40 -28.92
CA LEU A 252 -6.35 -12.58 -29.71
C LEU A 252 -7.57 -13.03 -30.52
N THR A 253 -8.81 -12.90 -30.03
CA THR A 253 -10.04 -13.14 -30.84
C THR A 253 -10.26 -12.01 -31.84
N TRP A 254 -9.83 -10.80 -31.52
CA TRP A 254 -9.81 -9.69 -32.47
C TRP A 254 -8.65 -9.81 -33.47
N LEU A 255 -7.41 -10.11 -33.03
CA LEU A 255 -6.27 -10.38 -33.93
C LEU A 255 -6.43 -11.65 -34.79
N LEU A 256 -7.01 -12.73 -34.25
CA LEU A 256 -7.38 -13.94 -35.00
C LEU A 256 -8.77 -13.81 -35.65
N GLY A 257 -9.39 -12.63 -35.58
CA GLY A 257 -10.75 -12.34 -36.04
C GLY A 257 -10.99 -12.52 -37.53
N ASN A 258 -9.96 -12.85 -38.31
CA ASN A 258 -10.12 -13.21 -39.72
C ASN A 258 -10.82 -14.57 -39.94
N ASN A 259 -11.01 -15.42 -38.93
CA ASN A 259 -11.66 -16.73 -39.13
C ASN A 259 -12.73 -17.15 -38.11
N MET A 260 -13.08 -16.31 -37.13
CA MET A 260 -13.99 -16.73 -36.07
C MET A 260 -15.43 -16.26 -36.31
N LEU A 261 -16.36 -17.22 -36.42
CA LEU A 261 -17.81 -17.12 -36.67
C LEU A 261 -18.57 -16.12 -35.74
N ILE A 262 -17.92 -15.65 -34.68
CA ILE A 262 -18.45 -14.66 -33.73
C ILE A 262 -18.32 -13.23 -34.29
N SER A 263 -17.22 -12.93 -35.00
CA SER A 263 -16.97 -11.62 -35.62
C SER A 263 -18.07 -11.29 -36.64
N THR A 264 -18.39 -12.23 -37.53
CA THR A 264 -19.46 -12.08 -38.53
C THR A 264 -20.85 -11.86 -37.89
N ARG A 265 -21.13 -12.44 -36.73
CA ARG A 265 -22.39 -12.18 -36.00
C ARG A 265 -22.43 -10.83 -35.29
N MET A 266 -21.30 -10.31 -34.83
CA MET A 266 -21.24 -8.96 -34.24
C MET A 266 -21.33 -7.88 -35.33
N VAL A 267 -20.59 -8.04 -36.42
CA VAL A 267 -20.56 -7.09 -37.54
C VAL A 267 -21.94 -6.95 -38.19
N SER A 268 -22.73 -8.03 -38.27
CA SER A 268 -24.07 -7.96 -38.87
C SER A 268 -25.13 -7.27 -38.00
N ARG A 269 -24.92 -7.14 -36.69
CA ARG A 269 -25.93 -6.58 -35.77
C ARG A 269 -25.69 -5.13 -35.38
N VAL A 270 -24.46 -4.64 -35.47
CA VAL A 270 -24.11 -3.29 -35.01
C VAL A 270 -23.89 -2.40 -36.23
N ARG A 271 -24.96 -1.73 -36.66
CA ARG A 271 -24.94 -0.84 -37.84
C ARG A 271 -24.11 0.43 -37.62
N ASN A 272 -23.95 0.84 -36.36
CA ASN A 272 -23.18 2.00 -35.96
C ASN A 272 -22.28 1.63 -34.77
N PRO A 273 -20.93 1.70 -34.90
CA PRO A 273 -19.99 1.25 -33.87
C PRO A 273 -19.86 2.25 -32.71
N SER A 274 -20.99 2.67 -32.11
CA SER A 274 -20.96 3.41 -30.85
C SER A 274 -20.81 2.44 -29.67
N VAL A 275 -20.15 2.89 -28.60
CA VAL A 275 -19.90 2.07 -27.40
C VAL A 275 -21.21 1.56 -26.79
N ASP A 276 -22.28 2.38 -26.80
CA ASP A 276 -23.58 2.00 -26.28
C ASP A 276 -24.28 0.91 -27.11
N GLU A 277 -24.16 0.97 -28.44
CA GLU A 277 -24.74 -0.05 -29.32
C GLU A 277 -23.93 -1.34 -29.32
N LEU A 278 -22.59 -1.26 -29.21
CA LEU A 278 -21.73 -2.43 -28.95
C LEU A 278 -22.05 -3.07 -27.60
N ARG A 279 -22.34 -2.27 -26.57
CA ARG A 279 -22.73 -2.72 -25.23
C ARG A 279 -24.08 -3.42 -25.23
N LYS A 280 -25.06 -2.91 -25.99
CA LYS A 280 -26.35 -3.61 -26.19
C LYS A 280 -26.17 -4.90 -27.01
N GLY A 281 -25.36 -4.86 -28.07
CA GLY A 281 -25.09 -6.00 -28.92
C GLY A 281 -24.31 -7.13 -28.25
N GLY A 282 -23.44 -6.80 -27.29
CA GLY A 282 -22.58 -7.74 -26.54
C GLY A 282 -23.26 -8.47 -25.36
N GLN A 283 -24.58 -8.34 -25.18
CA GLN A 283 -25.31 -8.97 -24.07
C GLN A 283 -25.54 -10.48 -24.24
N PHE A 284 -25.03 -11.12 -25.29
CA PHE A 284 -25.13 -12.56 -25.44
C PHE A 284 -24.17 -13.29 -24.49
N HIS A 285 -24.63 -14.40 -23.93
CA HIS A 285 -23.82 -15.24 -23.06
C HIS A 285 -22.87 -16.07 -23.93
N VAL A 286 -21.57 -15.86 -23.76
CA VAL A 286 -20.54 -16.68 -24.40
C VAL A 286 -20.12 -17.73 -23.38
N GLN A 287 -20.42 -18.99 -23.66
CA GLN A 287 -19.90 -20.12 -22.91
C GLN A 287 -18.74 -20.72 -23.72
N MET A 288 -17.49 -20.49 -23.29
CA MET A 288 -16.30 -20.97 -24.01
C MET A 288 -16.01 -22.47 -23.79
N SER A 289 -16.89 -23.19 -23.10
CA SER A 289 -16.80 -24.64 -22.94
C SER A 289 -18.17 -25.27 -23.06
N ASP A 290 -18.49 -25.74 -24.26
CA ASP A 290 -19.27 -26.96 -24.34
C ASP A 290 -18.25 -28.10 -24.27
N PRO A 291 -18.25 -28.93 -23.21
CA PRO A 291 -17.47 -30.15 -23.22
C PRO A 291 -18.01 -30.96 -24.38
N GLU A 292 -17.19 -31.07 -25.42
CA GLU A 292 -17.43 -31.88 -26.59
C GLU A 292 -17.96 -33.23 -26.12
N LYS A 293 -19.22 -33.53 -26.47
CA LYS A 293 -19.74 -34.90 -26.42
C LYS A 293 -18.98 -35.66 -27.50
N VAL A 294 -17.74 -36.05 -27.19
CA VAL A 294 -16.98 -37.03 -27.97
C VAL A 294 -17.82 -38.31 -27.89
N GLY A 295 -18.55 -38.55 -28.98
CA GLY A 295 -19.37 -39.73 -29.14
C GLY A 295 -18.51 -40.97 -28.95
N LYS A 296 -18.99 -41.88 -28.09
CA LYS A 296 -18.65 -43.28 -28.22
C LYS A 296 -19.14 -43.73 -29.60
N LEU A 297 -18.22 -43.88 -30.54
CA LEU A 297 -18.37 -44.70 -31.74
C LEU A 297 -17.88 -46.11 -31.41
#